data_AF-A0A928REP3-F1
#
_entry.id   AF-A0A928REP3-F1
#
_cell.length_a   1.000
_cell.length_b   1.000
_cell.length_c   1.000
_cell.angle_alpha   90.00
_cell.angle_beta   90.00
_cell.angle_gamma   90.00
#
_symmetry.space_group_name_H-M   'P 1'
#
loop_
_entity.id
_entity.type
_entity.pdbx_description
1 polymer ?
#
loop_
_entity_poly.entity_id
_entity_poly.type
_entity_poly.pdbx_seq_one_letter_code
_entity_poly.pdbx_strand_id
1 'polypeptide(L)'
;MWEIIWKVFVTFLIIYFVFDVIEKTVTFTITDKKKQRAIIVKVRNRASDIEGVIRGLVWRCLKESFGGFIPYIIVIDMGCEDETMDIVRRLSNEYSFLIPMTLDEYEQIRRE
;
A
#
# COMPACT_ATOMS: atom_id res chain seq x y z
N MET A 1 29.30 -44.20 -4.56
CA MET A 1 28.92 -43.43 -3.35
C MET A 1 29.16 -41.94 -3.55
N TRP A 2 30.36 -41.53 -3.98
CA TRP A 2 30.71 -40.14 -4.32
C TRP A 2 29.75 -39.46 -5.33
N GLU A 3 29.42 -40.15 -6.42
CA GLU A 3 28.45 -39.69 -7.43
C GLU A 3 27.07 -39.35 -6.85
N ILE A 4 26.62 -40.13 -5.86
CA ILE A 4 25.31 -39.95 -5.23
C ILE A 4 25.35 -38.72 -4.33
N ILE A 5 26.43 -38.55 -3.57
CA ILE A 5 26.65 -37.38 -2.71
C ILE A 5 26.68 -36.10 -3.55
N TRP A 6 27.38 -36.13 -4.69
CA TRP A 6 27.44 -35.00 -5.61
C TRP A 6 26.08 -34.64 -6.21
N LYS A 7 25.29 -35.64 -6.64
CA LYS A 7 23.93 -35.41 -7.16
C LYS A 7 22.99 -34.79 -6.12
N VAL A 8 23.05 -35.26 -4.87
CA VAL A 8 22.24 -34.71 -3.78
C VAL A 8 22.63 -33.25 -3.51
N PHE A 9 23.93 -32.95 -3.46
CA PHE A 9 24.43 -31.60 -3.25
C PHE A 9 23.99 -30.62 -4.35
N VAL A 10 24.16 -31.01 -5.62
CA VAL A 10 23.73 -30.20 -6.77
C VAL A 10 22.21 -29.98 -6.77
N THR A 11 21.43 -31.01 -6.44
CA THR A 11 19.97 -30.91 -6.36
C THR A 11 19.54 -29.91 -5.28
N PHE A 12 20.18 -29.93 -4.12
CA PHE A 12 19.90 -29.00 -3.03
C PHE A 12 20.19 -27.54 -3.44
N LEU A 13 21.30 -27.31 -4.14
CA LEU A 13 21.65 -25.98 -4.67
C LEU A 13 20.66 -25.48 -5.71
N ILE A 14 20.18 -26.34 -6.61
CA ILE A 14 19.17 -25.98 -7.61
C ILE A 14 17.86 -25.58 -6.92
N ILE A 15 17.42 -26.34 -5.92
CA ILE A 15 16.20 -26.02 -5.15
C ILE A 15 16.35 -24.65 -4.48
N TYR A 16 17.49 -24.38 -3.83
CA TYR A 16 17.76 -23.10 -3.18
C TYR A 16 17.73 -21.94 -4.19
N PHE A 17 18.35 -22.12 -5.36
CA PHE A 17 18.35 -21.13 -6.43
C PHE A 17 16.93 -20.85 -6.96
N VAL A 18 16.10 -21.89 -7.13
CA VAL A 18 14.71 -21.73 -7.56
C VAL A 18 13.90 -20.93 -6.53
N PHE A 19 14.07 -21.20 -5.24
CA PHE A 19 13.40 -20.42 -4.19
C PHE A 19 13.84 -18.94 -4.20
N ASP A 20 15.13 -18.65 -4.33
CA ASP A 20 15.67 -17.29 -4.42
C ASP A 20 15.15 -16.54 -5.65
N VAL A 21 15.08 -17.21 -6.81
CA VAL A 21 14.52 -16.63 -8.05
C VAL A 21 13.02 -16.35 -7.91
N ILE A 22 12.25 -17.27 -7.30
CA ILE A 22 10.82 -17.06 -7.06
C ILE A 22 10.61 -15.87 -6.12
N GLU A 23 11.34 -15.81 -5.01
CA GLU A 23 11.24 -14.71 -4.05
C GLU A 23 11.58 -13.36 -4.69
N LYS A 24 12.67 -13.30 -5.47
CA LYS A 24 13.08 -12.09 -6.18
C LYS A 24 12.09 -11.71 -7.28
N THR A 25 11.54 -12.65 -8.02
CA THR A 25 10.58 -12.38 -9.10
C THR A 25 9.23 -11.90 -8.55
N VAL A 26 8.74 -12.49 -7.45
CA VAL A 26 7.54 -12.02 -6.76
C VAL A 26 7.76 -10.62 -6.19
N THR A 27 8.89 -10.40 -5.51
CA THR A 27 9.26 -9.08 -4.95
C THR A 27 9.42 -8.02 -6.04
N PHE A 28 10.03 -8.37 -7.17
CA PHE A 28 10.24 -7.47 -8.31
C PHE A 28 8.91 -7.13 -9.01
N THR A 29 8.03 -8.10 -9.22
CA THR A 29 6.70 -7.86 -9.84
C THR A 29 5.80 -7.00 -8.96
N ILE A 30 5.93 -7.13 -7.63
CA ILE A 30 5.25 -6.24 -6.67
C ILE A 30 5.88 -4.84 -6.67
N THR A 31 7.18 -4.74 -6.94
CA THR A 31 7.97 -3.50 -6.94
C THR A 31 7.87 -2.72 -8.26
N ASP A 32 7.67 -3.34 -9.42
CA ASP A 32 7.67 -2.64 -10.71
C ASP A 32 6.40 -1.81 -10.95
N LYS A 33 5.31 -2.11 -10.22
CA LYS A 33 4.14 -1.22 -10.11
C LYS A 33 4.41 0.05 -9.24
N LYS A 34 5.67 0.44 -9.01
CA LYS A 34 6.12 1.60 -8.19
C LYS A 34 6.32 2.91 -9.00
N LYS A 35 5.56 3.14 -10.06
CA LYS A 35 5.32 4.52 -10.49
C LYS A 35 4.06 5.03 -9.80
N GLN A 36 4.28 5.76 -8.70
CA GLN A 36 3.32 6.65 -8.04
C GLN A 36 1.97 6.02 -7.64
N ARG A 37 1.95 5.14 -6.63
CA ARG A 37 0.68 4.68 -6.05
C ARG A 37 0.17 5.74 -5.08
N ALA A 38 -0.79 6.56 -5.50
CA ALA A 38 -1.71 7.16 -4.56
C ALA A 38 -2.75 6.09 -4.17
N ILE A 39 -2.96 5.89 -2.87
CA ILE A 39 -4.04 5.04 -2.36
C ILE A 39 -5.30 5.89 -2.31
N ILE A 40 -6.27 5.56 -3.16
CA ILE A 40 -7.54 6.29 -3.22
C ILE A 40 -8.57 5.56 -2.35
N VAL A 41 -9.13 6.27 -1.37
CA VAL A 41 -10.16 5.78 -0.46
C VAL A 41 -11.41 6.60 -0.68
N LYS A 42 -12.46 5.99 -1.23
CA LYS A 42 -13.79 6.63 -1.35
C LYS A 42 -14.59 6.36 -0.09
N VAL A 43 -15.16 7.40 0.49
CA VAL A 43 -15.84 7.30 1.78
C VAL A 43 -17.22 7.96 1.72
N ARG A 44 -18.21 7.35 2.36
CA ARG A 44 -19.56 7.89 2.55
C ARG A 44 -20.15 7.40 3.87
N ASN A 45 -20.49 8.32 4.77
CA ASN A 45 -21.19 8.05 6.03
C ASN A 45 -20.64 6.87 6.86
N ARG A 46 -19.37 6.97 7.28
CA ARG A 46 -18.62 5.92 8.00
C ARG A 46 -17.87 6.46 9.23
N ALA A 47 -18.48 7.38 9.98
CA ALA A 47 -17.81 8.03 11.10
C ALA A 47 -17.28 7.05 12.17
N SER A 48 -17.97 5.93 12.41
CA SER A 48 -17.58 4.93 13.43
C SER A 48 -16.29 4.17 13.10
N ASP A 49 -16.00 3.97 11.81
CA ASP A 49 -14.97 3.01 11.37
C ASP A 49 -13.79 3.72 10.67
N ILE A 50 -14.03 4.91 10.11
CA ILE A 50 -13.08 5.58 9.21
C ILE A 50 -11.72 5.85 9.86
N GLU A 51 -11.69 6.19 11.14
CA GLU A 51 -10.45 6.43 11.87
C GLU A 51 -9.59 5.17 11.97
N GLY A 52 -10.21 4.04 12.33
CA GLY A 52 -9.52 2.76 12.40
C GLY A 52 -8.99 2.30 11.04
N VAL A 53 -9.79 2.50 9.98
CA VAL A 53 -9.40 2.19 8.61
C VAL A 53 -8.19 3.03 8.18
N ILE A 54 -8.23 4.35 8.37
CA ILE A 54 -7.13 5.24 7.97
C ILE A 54 -5.87 4.96 8.77
N ARG A 55 -5.95 4.84 10.10
CA ARG A 55 -4.78 4.53 10.94
C ARG A 55 -4.19 3.16 10.56
N GLY A 56 -5.03 2.16 10.29
CA GLY A 56 -4.58 0.85 9.82
C GLY A 56 -3.83 0.92 8.48
N LEU A 57 -4.35 1.70 7.52
CA LEU A 57 -3.69 1.95 6.23
C LEU A 57 -2.35 2.68 6.42
N VAL A 58 -2.31 3.71 7.26
CA VAL A 58 -1.08 4.44 7.60
C VAL A 58 -0.03 3.50 8.16
N TRP A 59 -0.38 2.69 9.17
CA TRP A 59 0.54 1.71 9.77
C TRP A 59 1.09 0.72 8.76
N ARG A 60 0.24 0.22 7.86
CA ARG A 60 0.65 -0.68 6.79
C ARG A 60 1.63 0.00 5.83
N CYS A 61 1.34 1.23 5.42
CA CYS A 61 2.21 2.00 4.53
C CYS A 61 3.58 2.25 5.19
N LEU A 62 3.61 2.65 6.45
CA LEU A 62 4.85 2.88 7.20
C LEU A 62 5.68 1.60 7.33
N LYS A 63 5.03 0.46 7.62
CA LYS A 63 5.68 -0.84 7.74
C LYS A 63 6.26 -1.34 6.42
N GLU A 64 5.47 -1.30 5.34
CA GLU A 64 5.90 -1.77 4.01
C GLU A 64 7.01 -0.89 3.41
N SER A 65 7.10 0.37 3.84
CA SER A 65 8.08 1.30 3.31
C SER A 65 9.47 1.12 3.91
N PHE A 66 9.65 0.44 5.05
CA PHE A 66 10.92 0.40 5.81
C PHE A 66 11.61 1.78 5.92
N GLY A 67 10.82 2.87 5.98
CA GLY A 67 11.30 4.26 5.99
C GLY A 67 11.62 4.91 4.63
N GLY A 68 11.39 4.22 3.51
CA GLY A 68 11.75 4.68 2.16
C GLY A 68 10.74 5.60 1.49
N PHE A 69 9.57 5.08 1.10
CA PHE A 69 8.58 5.82 0.29
C PHE A 69 7.16 5.59 0.79
N ILE A 70 6.56 6.61 1.40
CA ILE A 70 5.17 6.56 1.86
C ILE A 70 4.26 7.04 0.73
N PRO A 71 3.33 6.21 0.23
CA PRO A 71 2.37 6.64 -0.78
C PRO A 71 1.39 7.69 -0.22
N TYR A 72 0.97 8.64 -1.06
CA TYR A 72 -0.14 9.54 -0.71
C TYR A 72 -1.43 8.75 -0.52
N ILE A 73 -2.18 9.04 0.54
CA ILE A 73 -3.50 8.49 0.80
C ILE A 73 -4.51 9.59 0.48
N ILE A 74 -5.26 9.43 -0.60
CA ILE A 74 -6.28 10.39 -1.03
C ILE A 74 -7.63 9.88 -0.54
N VAL A 75 -8.29 10.64 0.33
CA VAL A 75 -9.62 10.32 0.82
C VAL A 75 -10.63 11.19 0.07
N ILE A 76 -11.49 10.56 -0.72
CA ILE A 76 -12.51 11.23 -1.53
C ILE A 76 -13.84 11.17 -0.77
N ASP A 77 -14.36 12.35 -0.48
CA ASP A 77 -15.72 12.53 0.03
C ASP A 77 -16.75 12.26 -1.06
N MET A 78 -17.62 11.28 -0.85
CA MET A 78 -18.72 10.93 -1.76
C MET A 78 -20.06 11.53 -1.30
N GLY A 79 -20.02 12.62 -0.52
CA GLY A 79 -21.19 13.29 0.04
C GLY A 79 -21.54 12.74 1.41
N CYS A 80 -20.61 12.84 2.36
CA CYS A 80 -20.87 12.52 3.76
C CYS A 80 -21.74 13.59 4.40
N GLU A 81 -22.76 13.17 5.15
CA GLU A 81 -23.63 14.04 5.96
C GLU A 81 -23.34 13.90 7.46
N ASP A 82 -22.46 12.96 7.84
CA ASP A 82 -22.03 12.70 9.20
C ASP A 82 -20.64 13.29 9.49
N GLU A 83 -20.13 13.07 10.70
CA GLU A 83 -18.82 13.55 11.17
C GLU A 83 -17.62 12.88 10.46
N THR A 84 -17.84 12.03 9.45
CA THR A 84 -16.76 11.30 8.75
C THR A 84 -15.67 12.22 8.24
N MET A 85 -16.04 13.31 7.57
CA MET A 85 -15.06 14.22 6.98
C MET A 85 -14.32 15.06 8.02
N ASP A 86 -14.94 15.34 9.17
CA ASP A 86 -14.28 16.03 10.28
C ASP A 86 -13.21 15.14 10.93
N ILE A 87 -13.50 13.84 11.06
CA ILE A 87 -12.52 12.84 11.52
C ILE A 87 -11.37 12.74 10.53
N VAL A 88 -11.65 12.64 9.23
CA VAL A 88 -10.61 12.56 8.18
C VAL A 88 -9.73 13.82 8.18
N ARG A 89 -10.32 15.02 8.28
CA ARG A 89 -9.57 16.29 8.34
C ARG A 89 -8.71 16.40 9.59
N ARG A 90 -9.18 15.90 10.74
CA ARG A 90 -8.35 15.80 11.95
C ARG A 90 -7.15 14.90 11.71
N LEU A 91 -7.36 13.74 11.09
CA LEU A 91 -6.29 12.80 10.74
C LEU A 91 -5.32 13.37 9.69
N SER A 92 -5.77 14.23 8.77
CA SER A 92 -4.87 14.83 7.79
C SER A 92 -3.91 15.85 8.40
N ASN A 93 -4.28 16.44 9.53
CA ASN A 93 -3.36 17.27 10.31
C ASN A 93 -2.29 16.43 11.04
N GLU A 94 -2.59 15.17 11.37
CA GLU A 94 -1.64 14.23 11.97
C GLU A 94 -0.70 13.60 10.92
N TYR A 95 -1.20 13.33 9.71
CA TYR A 95 -0.47 12.63 8.65
C TYR A 95 -0.36 13.49 7.38
N SER A 96 0.83 14.04 7.12
CA SER A 96 1.07 14.95 5.99
C SER A 96 0.88 14.34 4.59
N PHE A 97 0.82 13.02 4.49
CA PHE A 97 0.57 12.28 3.24
C PHE A 97 -0.90 11.87 3.07
N LEU A 98 -1.78 12.23 4.00
CA LEU A 98 -3.22 12.03 3.92
C LEU A 98 -3.88 13.30 3.37
N ILE A 99 -4.51 13.20 2.19
CA ILE A 99 -5.13 14.32 1.49
C ILE A 99 -6.64 14.09 1.43
N PRO A 100 -7.45 14.79 2.24
CA PRO A 100 -8.88 14.84 2.05
C PRO A 100 -9.21 15.71 0.85
N MET A 101 -10.12 15.24 -0.01
CA MET A 101 -10.65 16.03 -1.13
C MET A 101 -12.11 15.66 -1.39
N THR A 102 -12.82 16.57 -2.02
CA THR A 102 -14.18 16.33 -2.51
C THR A 102 -14.14 15.55 -3.83
N LEU A 103 -15.26 14.93 -4.19
CA LEU A 103 -15.40 14.25 -5.48
C LEU A 103 -15.13 15.21 -6.65
N ASP A 104 -15.61 16.45 -6.56
CA ASP A 104 -15.45 17.46 -7.61
C ASP A 104 -13.98 17.84 -7.83
N GLU A 105 -13.22 18.05 -6.74
CA GLU A 105 -11.78 18.32 -6.79
C GLU A 105 -11.02 17.14 -7.41
N TYR A 106 -11.36 15.91 -7.04
CA TYR A 106 -10.74 14.71 -7.62
C TYR A 106 -11.01 14.58 -9.12
N GLU A 107 -12.23 14.91 -9.57
CA GLU A 107 -12.59 14.85 -10.99
C GLU A 107 -11.96 15.95 -11.84
N GLN A 108 -11.58 17.09 -11.24
CA GLN A 108 -10.78 18.12 -11.89
C GLN A 108 -9.35 17.62 -12.11
N ILE A 109 -8.70 17.14 -11.05
CA ILE A 109 -7.32 16.61 -11.10
C ILE A 109 -7.20 15.43 -12.07
N ARG A 110 -8.23 14.57 -12.16
CA ARG A 110 -8.22 13.41 -13.06
C ARG A 110 -8.35 13.78 -14.54
N ARG A 111 -8.91 14.95 -14.85
CA ARG A 111 -9.18 15.39 -16.24
C ARG A 111 -8.03 16.18 -16.86
N GLU A 112 -7.11 16.70 -16.05
CA GLU A 112 -5.85 17.31 -16.46
C GLU A 112 -4.79 16.27 -16.87
#